data_AF-A0A917K7N9-F1
#
_entry.id   AF-A0A917K7N9-F1
#
_cell.length_a   1.000
_cell.length_b   1.000
_cell.length_c   1.000
_cell.angle_alpha   90.00
_cell.angle_beta   90.00
_cell.angle_gamma   90.00
#
_symmetry.space_group_name_H-M   'P 1'
#
loop_
_entity.id
_entity.type
_entity.pdbx_description
1 polymer ?
#
loop_
_entity_poly.entity_id
_entity_poly.type
_entity_poly.pdbx_seq_one_letter_code
_entity_poly.pdbx_strand_id
1 'polypeptide(L)'
;MNWVDLLVVLLALLAAVSGARSGLVTALFSFLGVFVGAVVGLKVAPLVLDRLDSPVARLAFGVGIVVLLVAFGETFGMWAGRELRERITSQRLAGVDNALGAVLQFVAVLVVAWLVALPFTSASALPGLAAAISRSQVLSAVNSVMPDSARALPNDLREMLGVQGFPEALEPFSETPVRQIEPPDPALASSEVVRKARTSVVKVRGRAASCARALEGTGFVNWSPVVGLVN
;
A
#
# COMPACT_ATOMS: atom_id res chain seq x y z
N MET A 1 13.69 -2.28 10.99
CA MET A 1 12.36 -1.88 11.48
C MET A 1 12.20 -0.38 11.39
N ASN A 2 11.22 0.05 10.62
CA ASN A 2 10.84 1.44 10.45
C ASN A 2 9.75 1.86 11.48
N TRP A 3 9.45 3.15 11.59
CA TRP A 3 8.37 3.65 12.46
C TRP A 3 7.00 3.07 12.08
N VAL A 4 6.77 2.77 10.80
CA VAL A 4 5.56 2.08 10.31
C VAL A 4 5.49 0.66 10.88
N ASP A 5 6.61 -0.08 10.89
CA ASP A 5 6.65 -1.42 11.49
C ASP A 5 6.30 -1.35 12.98
N LEU A 6 6.83 -0.36 13.69
CA LEU A 6 6.59 -0.19 15.12
C LEU A 6 5.11 0.10 15.43
N LEU A 7 4.47 0.94 14.62
CA LEU A 7 3.05 1.26 14.75
C LEU A 7 2.16 0.05 14.43
N VAL A 8 2.45 -0.66 13.34
CA VAL A 8 1.69 -1.87 12.95
C VAL A 8 1.83 -2.97 14.00
N VAL A 9 3.03 -3.22 14.50
CA VAL A 9 3.28 -4.20 15.57
C VAL A 9 2.57 -3.80 16.85
N LEU A 10 2.62 -2.52 17.23
CA LEU A 10 1.91 -2.04 18.43
C LEU A 10 0.40 -2.25 18.32
N LEU A 11 -0.22 -1.89 17.19
CA LEU A 11 -1.63 -2.12 16.95
C LEU A 11 -1.97 -3.61 16.96
N ALA A 12 -1.15 -4.45 16.32
CA ALA A 12 -1.36 -5.88 16.28
C ALA A 12 -1.24 -6.52 17.68
N LEU A 13 -0.33 -6.04 18.54
CA LEU A 13 -0.21 -6.47 19.93
C LEU A 13 -1.43 -6.06 20.77
N LEU A 14 -1.90 -4.82 20.65
CA LEU A 14 -3.11 -4.36 21.33
C LEU A 14 -4.33 -5.21 20.92
N ALA A 15 -4.43 -5.51 19.64
CA ALA A 15 -5.49 -6.34 19.09
C ALA A 15 -5.36 -7.81 19.55
N ALA A 16 -4.15 -8.35 19.63
CA ALA A 16 -3.89 -9.68 20.19
C ALA A 16 -4.33 -9.77 21.66
N VAL A 17 -4.04 -8.75 22.47
CA VAL A 17 -4.50 -8.68 23.87
C VAL A 17 -6.03 -8.58 23.95
N SER A 18 -6.66 -7.83 23.06
CA SER A 18 -8.12 -7.75 22.95
C SER A 18 -8.76 -9.09 22.54
N GLY A 19 -8.18 -9.77 21.54
CA GLY A 19 -8.60 -11.09 21.06
C GLY A 19 -8.43 -12.19 22.10
N ALA A 20 -7.32 -12.16 22.86
CA ALA A 20 -7.07 -13.07 23.96
C ALA A 20 -8.14 -13.02 25.06
N ARG A 21 -8.77 -11.85 25.26
CA ARG A 21 -9.87 -11.68 26.23
C ARG A 21 -11.24 -12.05 25.65
N SER A 22 -11.37 -12.01 24.32
CA SER A 22 -12.66 -12.12 23.63
C SER A 22 -12.97 -13.55 23.13
N GLY A 23 -11.98 -14.43 23.03
CA GLY A 23 -12.11 -15.82 22.56
C GLY A 23 -12.15 -15.94 21.02
N LEU A 24 -12.01 -17.17 20.50
CA LEU A 24 -11.85 -17.43 19.06
C LEU A 24 -13.07 -17.03 18.23
N VAL A 25 -14.27 -17.34 18.72
CA VAL A 25 -15.54 -17.08 18.02
C VAL A 25 -15.71 -15.58 17.80
N THR A 26 -15.47 -14.78 18.84
CA THR A 26 -15.54 -13.32 18.75
C THR A 26 -14.48 -12.78 17.78
N ALA A 27 -13.25 -13.31 17.83
CA ALA A 27 -12.19 -12.91 16.90
C ALA A 27 -12.52 -13.22 15.43
N LEU A 28 -13.15 -14.37 15.16
CA LEU A 28 -13.61 -14.74 13.81
C LEU A 28 -14.69 -13.79 13.28
N PHE A 29 -15.70 -13.49 14.09
CA PHE A 29 -16.75 -12.53 13.69
C PHE A 29 -16.20 -11.11 13.53
N SER A 30 -15.28 -10.67 14.39
CA SER A 30 -14.56 -9.40 14.22
C SER A 30 -13.73 -9.39 12.93
N PHE A 31 -13.01 -10.47 12.63
CA PHE A 31 -12.23 -10.58 11.39
C PHE A 31 -13.12 -10.50 10.15
N LEU A 32 -14.25 -11.21 10.15
CA LEU A 32 -15.26 -11.13 9.09
C LEU A 32 -15.83 -9.71 8.97
N GLY A 33 -16.16 -9.07 10.09
CA GLY A 33 -16.66 -7.70 10.12
C GLY A 33 -15.65 -6.71 9.56
N VAL A 34 -14.39 -6.84 9.95
CA VAL A 34 -13.25 -6.06 9.43
C VAL A 34 -13.09 -6.28 7.93
N PHE A 35 -13.14 -7.53 7.46
CA PHE A 35 -13.00 -7.86 6.05
C PHE A 35 -14.14 -7.27 5.22
N VAL A 36 -15.39 -7.45 5.65
CA VAL A 36 -16.56 -6.86 5.02
C VAL A 36 -16.49 -5.33 5.06
N GLY A 37 -16.10 -4.74 6.19
CA GLY A 37 -15.91 -3.29 6.34
C GLY A 37 -14.85 -2.74 5.39
N ALA A 38 -13.74 -3.47 5.20
CA ALA A 38 -12.71 -3.11 4.23
C ALA A 38 -13.25 -3.15 2.80
N VAL A 39 -13.89 -4.25 2.40
CA VAL A 39 -14.46 -4.42 1.03
C VAL A 39 -15.55 -3.39 0.75
N VAL A 40 -16.45 -3.14 1.70
CA VAL A 40 -17.48 -2.12 1.57
C VAL A 40 -16.85 -0.73 1.55
N GLY A 41 -15.87 -0.46 2.40
CA GLY A 41 -15.14 0.82 2.41
C GLY A 41 -14.41 1.10 1.11
N LEU A 42 -13.78 0.09 0.53
CA LEU A 42 -13.18 0.12 -0.80
C LEU A 42 -14.20 0.50 -1.89
N LYS A 43 -15.43 -0.01 -1.81
CA LYS A 43 -16.49 0.30 -2.78
C LYS A 43 -17.15 1.65 -2.53
N VAL A 44 -17.32 2.05 -1.27
CA VAL A 44 -18.03 3.28 -0.87
C VAL A 44 -17.13 4.52 -0.97
N ALA A 45 -15.85 4.40 -0.66
CA ALA A 45 -14.89 5.50 -0.77
C ALA A 45 -14.99 6.26 -2.11
N PRO A 46 -14.87 5.63 -3.30
CA PRO A 46 -14.89 6.36 -4.57
C PRO A 46 -16.17 7.17 -4.80
N LEU A 47 -17.35 6.64 -4.41
CA LEU A 47 -18.64 7.34 -4.52
C LEU A 47 -18.69 8.67 -3.75
N VAL A 48 -17.88 8.80 -2.70
CA VAL A 48 -17.78 10.03 -1.90
C VAL A 48 -16.66 10.92 -2.44
N LEU A 49 -15.56 10.33 -2.90
CA LEU A 49 -14.35 11.02 -3.35
C LEU A 49 -14.50 11.74 -4.69
N ASP A 50 -15.42 11.32 -5.56
CA ASP A 50 -15.70 11.99 -6.84
C ASP A 50 -16.09 13.47 -6.68
N ARG A 51 -16.55 13.87 -5.48
CA ARG A 51 -16.94 15.26 -5.16
C ARG A 51 -15.78 16.14 -4.68
N LEU A 52 -14.57 15.58 -4.54
CA LEU A 52 -13.39 16.30 -4.04
C LEU A 52 -12.40 16.55 -5.17
N ASP A 53 -11.93 17.78 -5.33
CA ASP A 53 -10.94 18.13 -6.38
C ASP A 53 -9.48 18.06 -5.88
N SER A 54 -9.26 18.13 -4.56
CA SER A 54 -7.92 18.11 -3.97
C SER A 54 -7.39 16.67 -3.81
N PRO A 55 -6.21 16.33 -4.37
CA PRO A 55 -5.60 15.01 -4.22
C PRO A 55 -5.34 14.63 -2.75
N VAL A 56 -4.95 15.60 -1.93
CA VAL A 56 -4.68 15.39 -0.50
C VAL A 56 -5.97 15.11 0.26
N ALA A 57 -7.04 15.84 -0.06
CA ALA A 57 -8.35 15.61 0.53
C ALA A 57 -8.90 14.25 0.10
N ARG A 58 -8.78 13.88 -1.18
CA ARG A 58 -9.21 12.56 -1.65
C ARG A 58 -8.53 11.42 -0.90
N LEU A 59 -7.21 11.54 -0.70
CA LEU A 59 -6.45 10.55 0.06
C LEU A 59 -6.91 10.46 1.51
N ALA A 60 -6.99 11.61 2.21
CA ALA A 60 -7.36 11.65 3.62
C ALA A 60 -8.79 11.13 3.87
N PHE A 61 -9.76 11.55 3.05
CA PHE A 61 -11.14 11.10 3.16
C PHE A 61 -11.31 9.64 2.74
N GLY A 62 -10.61 9.18 1.70
CA GLY A 62 -10.71 7.79 1.23
C GLY A 62 -10.26 6.81 2.31
N VAL A 63 -9.12 7.10 2.93
CA VAL A 63 -8.60 6.35 4.06
C VAL A 63 -9.53 6.46 5.26
N GLY A 64 -10.00 7.68 5.56
CA GLY A 64 -10.94 7.90 6.66
C GLY A 64 -12.19 7.04 6.54
N ILE A 65 -12.77 6.95 5.35
CA ILE A 65 -13.95 6.11 5.06
C ILE A 65 -13.64 4.62 5.27
N VAL A 66 -12.51 4.13 4.75
CA VAL A 66 -12.11 2.73 4.90
C VAL A 66 -11.87 2.39 6.37
N VAL A 67 -11.10 3.21 7.11
CA VAL A 67 -10.83 3.00 8.54
C VAL A 67 -12.11 3.06 9.35
N LEU A 68 -13.01 4.00 9.07
CA LEU A 68 -14.31 4.10 9.74
C LEU A 68 -15.17 2.85 9.51
N LEU A 69 -15.28 2.38 8.26
CA LEU A 69 -16.08 1.19 7.95
C LEU A 69 -15.47 -0.09 8.51
N VAL A 70 -14.14 -0.20 8.53
CA VAL A 70 -13.44 -1.30 9.21
C VAL A 70 -13.72 -1.29 10.71
N ALA A 71 -13.61 -0.13 11.38
CA ALA A 71 -13.91 -0.01 12.82
C ALA A 71 -15.38 -0.30 13.12
N PHE A 72 -16.30 0.08 12.23
CA PHE A 72 -17.72 -0.23 12.34
C PHE A 72 -17.97 -1.73 12.18
N GLY A 73 -17.31 -2.37 11.21
CA GLY A 73 -17.38 -3.81 11.01
C GLY A 73 -16.80 -4.60 12.19
N GLU A 74 -15.67 -4.16 12.75
CA GLU A 74 -15.04 -4.76 13.93
C GLU A 74 -15.95 -4.69 15.16
N THR A 75 -16.53 -3.51 15.43
CA THR A 75 -17.43 -3.34 16.59
C THR A 75 -18.70 -4.17 16.46
N PHE A 76 -19.27 -4.24 15.25
CA PHE A 76 -20.43 -5.09 14.98
C PHE A 76 -20.11 -6.58 15.08
N GLY A 77 -18.94 -7.00 14.59
CA GLY A 77 -18.43 -8.37 14.70
C GLY A 77 -18.16 -8.78 16.14
N MET A 78 -17.58 -7.89 16.96
CA MET A 78 -17.41 -8.11 18.39
C MET A 78 -18.74 -8.27 19.11
N TRP A 79 -19.74 -7.46 18.76
CA TRP A 79 -21.07 -7.53 19.38
C TRP A 79 -21.76 -8.85 19.03
N ALA A 80 -21.81 -9.22 17.75
CA ALA A 80 -22.40 -10.49 17.29
C ALA A 80 -21.66 -11.72 17.84
N GLY A 81 -20.32 -11.66 17.91
CA GLY A 81 -19.48 -12.75 18.42
C GLY A 81 -19.67 -13.01 19.92
N ARG A 82 -19.91 -11.96 20.72
CA ARG A 82 -20.18 -12.09 22.16
C ARG A 82 -21.50 -12.82 22.43
N GLU A 83 -22.56 -12.45 21.70
CA GLU A 83 -23.89 -13.07 21.83
C GLU A 83 -23.87 -14.58 21.50
N LEU A 84 -23.07 -14.97 20.50
CA LEU A 84 -22.92 -16.38 20.12
C LEU A 84 -22.06 -17.17 21.11
N ARG A 85 -21.03 -16.53 21.68
CA ARG A 85 -20.12 -17.14 22.67
C ARG A 85 -20.83 -17.51 23.97
N GLU A 86 -21.85 -16.74 24.38
CA GLU A 86 -22.65 -17.07 25.58
C GLU A 86 -23.35 -18.43 25.49
N ARG A 87 -23.57 -18.97 24.28
CA ARG A 87 -24.23 -20.27 24.08
C ARG A 87 -23.29 -21.47 24.15
N ILE A 88 -21.97 -21.27 24.10
CA ILE A 88 -20.97 -22.35 23.97
C ILE A 88 -19.92 -22.17 25.08
N THR A 89 -20.27 -22.46 26.33
CA THR A 89 -19.29 -22.42 27.42
C THR A 89 -18.88 -23.83 27.83
N SER A 90 -17.65 -24.21 27.49
CA SER A 90 -16.91 -25.31 28.14
C SER A 90 -15.59 -24.77 28.66
N GLN A 91 -15.43 -24.72 29.99
CA GLN A 91 -14.30 -24.07 30.66
C GLN A 91 -12.93 -24.76 30.44
N ARG A 92 -12.89 -26.00 29.93
CA ARG A 92 -11.65 -26.79 29.81
C ARG A 92 -10.80 -26.46 28.57
N LEU A 93 -11.36 -25.79 27.56
CA LEU A 93 -10.65 -25.42 26.31
C LEU A 93 -10.39 -23.91 26.18
N ALA A 94 -10.77 -23.11 27.18
CA ALA A 94 -10.70 -21.65 27.13
C ALA A 94 -9.28 -21.10 26.92
N GLY A 95 -8.23 -21.77 27.41
CA GLY A 95 -6.85 -21.33 27.21
C GLY A 95 -6.39 -21.40 25.74
N VAL A 96 -6.75 -22.48 25.04
CA VAL A 96 -6.43 -22.67 23.61
C VAL A 96 -7.29 -21.74 22.74
N ASP A 97 -8.57 -21.60 23.10
CA ASP A 97 -9.51 -20.68 22.45
C ASP A 97 -9.02 -19.21 22.49
N ASN A 98 -8.52 -18.78 23.66
CA ASN A 98 -7.97 -17.44 23.83
C ASN A 98 -6.68 -17.22 23.05
N ALA A 99 -5.78 -18.22 23.01
CA ALA A 99 -4.55 -18.14 22.22
C ALA A 99 -4.85 -18.05 20.72
N LEU A 100 -5.78 -18.86 20.22
CA LEU A 100 -6.20 -18.81 18.82
C LEU A 100 -6.89 -17.49 18.48
N GLY A 101 -7.75 -16.96 19.38
CA GLY A 101 -8.37 -15.65 19.21
C GLY A 101 -7.35 -14.51 19.15
N ALA A 102 -6.29 -14.57 19.96
CA ALA A 102 -5.19 -13.60 19.93
C ALA A 102 -4.44 -13.63 18.60
N VAL A 103 -4.10 -14.82 18.10
CA VAL A 103 -3.40 -15.00 16.82
C VAL A 103 -4.26 -14.50 15.66
N LEU A 104 -5.55 -14.84 15.66
CA LEU A 104 -6.46 -14.47 14.58
C LEU A 104 -6.63 -12.95 14.51
N GLN A 105 -6.78 -12.28 15.66
CA GLN A 105 -6.87 -10.82 15.72
C GLN A 105 -5.54 -10.13 15.39
N PHE A 106 -4.41 -10.72 15.78
CA PHE A 106 -3.08 -10.23 15.38
C PHE A 106 -2.94 -10.24 13.86
N VAL A 107 -3.26 -11.38 13.22
CA VAL A 107 -3.23 -11.53 11.76
C VAL A 107 -4.22 -10.58 11.09
N ALA A 108 -5.43 -10.43 11.63
CA ALA A 108 -6.43 -9.49 11.12
C ALA A 108 -5.87 -8.08 10.94
N VAL A 109 -5.22 -7.56 11.98
CA VAL A 109 -4.64 -6.21 11.95
C VAL A 109 -3.49 -6.10 10.94
N LEU A 110 -2.65 -7.12 10.82
CA LEU A 110 -1.59 -7.13 9.80
C LEU A 110 -2.15 -7.06 8.38
N VAL A 111 -3.24 -7.81 8.11
CA VAL A 111 -3.92 -7.83 6.81
C VAL A 111 -4.52 -6.47 6.50
N VAL A 112 -5.21 -5.86 7.47
CA VAL A 112 -5.81 -4.51 7.31
C VAL A 112 -4.72 -3.47 7.08
N ALA A 113 -3.67 -3.49 7.90
CA ALA A 113 -2.55 -2.56 7.77
C ALA A 113 -1.91 -2.67 6.38
N TRP A 114 -1.73 -3.89 5.87
CA TRP A 114 -1.22 -4.13 4.51
C TRP A 114 -2.15 -3.59 3.42
N LEU A 115 -3.46 -3.86 3.52
CA LEU A 115 -4.45 -3.39 2.56
C LEU A 115 -4.54 -1.86 2.51
N VAL A 116 -4.46 -1.21 3.68
CA VAL A 116 -4.57 0.24 3.81
C VAL A 116 -3.25 0.95 3.45
N ALA A 117 -2.08 0.37 3.76
CA ALA A 117 -0.78 1.03 3.56
C ALA A 117 -0.34 1.09 2.09
N LEU A 118 -0.61 0.04 1.30
CA LEU A 118 -0.18 -0.04 -0.09
C LEU A 118 -0.65 1.13 -0.98
N PRO A 119 -1.89 1.63 -0.90
CA PRO A 119 -2.31 2.81 -1.64
C PRO A 119 -1.50 4.08 -1.37
N PHE A 120 -0.92 4.23 -0.17
CA PHE A 120 -0.14 5.42 0.19
C PHE A 120 1.24 5.48 -0.45
N THR A 121 1.78 4.36 -0.96
CA THR A 121 3.10 4.38 -1.60
C THR A 121 3.13 5.22 -2.87
N SER A 122 1.98 5.35 -3.52
CA SER A 122 1.84 6.05 -4.80
C SER A 122 1.45 7.52 -4.60
N ALA A 123 1.04 7.89 -3.38
CA ALA A 123 0.62 9.25 -3.06
C ALA A 123 1.84 10.19 -3.00
N SER A 124 2.05 10.96 -4.08
CA SER A 124 3.10 11.97 -4.19
C SER A 124 3.03 13.07 -3.13
N ALA A 125 1.89 13.19 -2.43
CA ALA A 125 1.67 14.14 -1.35
C ALA A 125 2.51 13.89 -0.09
N LEU A 126 2.95 12.66 0.17
CA LEU A 126 3.68 12.28 1.39
C LEU A 126 4.87 11.35 1.09
N PRO A 127 5.96 11.85 0.46
CA PRO A 127 7.09 11.02 0.06
C PRO A 127 7.79 10.33 1.24
N GLY A 128 7.78 10.94 2.43
CA GLY A 128 8.32 10.32 3.65
C GLY A 128 7.51 9.11 4.13
N LEU A 129 6.18 9.13 3.97
CA LEU A 129 5.29 8.00 4.30
C LEU A 129 5.42 6.89 3.26
N ALA A 130 5.41 7.25 1.97
CA ALA A 130 5.57 6.30 0.87
C ALA A 130 6.90 5.54 0.99
N ALA A 131 8.00 6.25 1.22
CA ALA A 131 9.32 5.66 1.43
C ALA A 131 9.42 4.86 2.74
N ALA A 132 8.54 5.13 3.70
CA ALA A 132 8.50 4.39 4.95
C ALA A 132 7.77 3.05 4.80
N ILE A 133 6.68 3.04 4.03
CA ILE A 133 5.87 1.86 3.72
C ILE A 133 6.64 0.91 2.78
N SER A 134 7.29 1.43 1.73
CA SER A 134 8.07 0.60 0.80
C SER A 134 9.27 -0.10 1.48
N ARG A 135 9.81 0.48 2.55
CA ARG A 135 10.91 -0.10 3.34
C ARG A 135 10.44 -0.92 4.55
N SER A 136 9.13 -1.13 4.71
CA SER A 136 8.55 -1.89 5.84
C SER A 136 8.79 -3.39 5.65
N GLN A 137 9.43 -4.00 6.66
CA GLN A 137 9.67 -5.45 6.65
C GLN A 137 8.38 -6.23 6.97
N VAL A 138 7.53 -5.69 7.85
CA VAL A 138 6.28 -6.35 8.24
C VAL A 138 5.32 -6.40 7.06
N LEU A 139 5.14 -5.28 6.35
CA LEU A 139 4.24 -5.22 5.20
C LEU A 139 4.76 -6.04 4.01
N SER A 140 6.08 -6.07 3.80
CA SER A 140 6.71 -6.93 2.79
C SER A 140 6.51 -8.42 3.11
N ALA A 141 6.66 -8.83 4.37
CA ALA A 141 6.43 -10.21 4.79
C ALA A 141 4.95 -10.63 4.68
N VAL A 142 4.00 -9.74 4.97
CA VAL A 142 2.57 -10.01 4.74
C VAL A 142 2.32 -10.16 3.25
N ASN A 143 2.87 -9.27 2.42
CA ASN A 143 2.71 -9.31 0.96
C ASN A 143 3.22 -10.62 0.35
N SER A 144 4.35 -11.15 0.82
CA SER A 144 4.96 -12.36 0.27
C SER A 144 4.16 -13.63 0.55
N VAL A 145 3.39 -13.67 1.65
CA VAL A 145 2.56 -14.82 2.04
C VAL A 145 1.15 -14.74 1.43
N MET A 146 0.72 -13.56 0.97
CA MET A 146 -0.61 -13.38 0.36
C MET A 146 -0.73 -14.04 -1.03
N PRO A 147 -1.87 -14.68 -1.34
CA PRO A 147 -2.14 -15.24 -2.65
C PRO A 147 -2.31 -14.15 -3.71
N ASP A 148 -2.01 -14.47 -4.98
CA ASP A 148 -2.01 -13.49 -6.07
C ASP A 148 -3.37 -12.79 -6.26
N SER A 149 -4.47 -13.51 -6.03
CA SER A 149 -5.83 -12.93 -6.07
C SER A 149 -6.06 -11.84 -5.00
N ALA A 150 -5.38 -11.91 -3.86
CA ALA A 150 -5.47 -10.90 -2.82
C ALA A 150 -4.56 -9.69 -3.12
N ARG A 151 -3.45 -9.89 -3.84
CA ARG A 151 -2.51 -8.83 -4.23
C ARG A 151 -3.12 -7.81 -5.21
N ALA A 152 -4.21 -8.15 -5.89
CA ALA A 152 -4.94 -7.22 -6.75
C ALA A 152 -5.77 -6.18 -5.98
N LEU A 153 -6.27 -6.51 -4.77
CA LEU A 153 -7.18 -5.63 -4.01
C LEU A 153 -6.59 -4.23 -3.69
N PRO A 154 -5.30 -4.10 -3.29
CA PRO A 154 -4.70 -2.79 -3.06
C PRO A 154 -4.44 -2.01 -4.35
N ASN A 155 -4.21 -2.71 -5.47
CA ASN A 155 -4.03 -2.08 -6.78
C ASN A 155 -5.35 -1.48 -7.30
N ASP A 156 -6.47 -2.20 -7.14
CA ASP A 156 -7.81 -1.68 -7.41
C ASP A 156 -8.07 -0.39 -6.62
N LEU A 157 -7.66 -0.34 -5.34
CA LEU A 157 -7.81 0.85 -4.50
C LEU A 157 -6.94 2.03 -4.97
N ARG A 158 -5.72 1.77 -5.47
CA ARG A 158 -4.86 2.81 -6.05
C ARG A 158 -5.45 3.43 -7.31
N GLU A 159 -5.97 2.59 -8.19
CA GLU A 159 -6.62 3.02 -9.43
C GLU A 159 -7.85 3.88 -9.12
N MET A 160 -8.66 3.45 -8.15
CA MET A 160 -9.83 4.19 -7.67
C MET A 160 -9.49 5.53 -7.01
N LEU A 161 -8.35 5.64 -6.33
CA LEU A 161 -7.91 6.90 -5.72
C LEU A 161 -7.34 7.89 -6.75
N GLY A 162 -7.35 7.54 -8.05
CA GLY A 162 -6.88 8.41 -9.13
C GLY A 162 -5.37 8.62 -9.12
N VAL A 163 -4.62 7.73 -8.45
CA VAL A 163 -3.17 7.78 -8.41
C VAL A 163 -2.61 7.08 -9.65
N GLN A 164 -2.94 7.63 -10.82
CA GLN A 164 -2.37 7.18 -12.09
C GLN A 164 -0.96 7.72 -12.21
N GLY A 165 0.04 6.85 -12.41
CA GLY A 165 1.37 7.36 -12.74
C GLY A 165 2.56 6.43 -12.70
N PHE A 166 2.44 5.14 -12.36
CA PHE A 166 3.62 4.26 -12.32
C PHE A 166 3.34 2.91 -13.00
N PRO A 167 4.14 2.53 -14.04
CA PRO A 167 4.01 1.22 -14.66
C PRO A 167 4.25 0.11 -13.64
N GLU A 168 3.58 -1.04 -13.81
CA GLU A 168 3.63 -2.23 -12.92
C GLU A 168 5.06 -2.67 -12.55
N ALA A 169 6.08 -2.30 -13.34
CA ALA A 169 7.49 -2.55 -13.04
C ALA A 169 8.02 -1.86 -11.75
N LEU A 170 7.22 -1.02 -11.08
CA LEU A 170 7.58 -0.30 -9.85
C LEU A 170 6.62 -0.62 -8.70
N GLU A 171 6.13 -1.86 -8.59
CA GLU A 171 5.46 -2.29 -7.36
C GLU A 171 6.44 -2.14 -6.18
N PRO A 172 6.01 -1.53 -5.05
CA PRO A 172 6.91 -1.19 -3.94
C PRO A 172 7.58 -2.40 -3.27
N PHE A 173 7.10 -3.61 -3.55
CA PHE A 173 7.63 -4.86 -3.01
C PHE A 173 8.08 -5.84 -4.11
N SER A 174 8.09 -5.44 -5.39
CA SER A 174 8.68 -6.26 -6.46
C SER A 174 10.16 -5.91 -6.60
N GLU A 175 11.05 -6.86 -6.32
CA GLU A 175 12.45 -6.72 -6.73
C GLU A 175 12.55 -7.10 -8.20
N THR A 176 12.81 -6.11 -9.07
CA THR A 176 13.21 -6.43 -10.43
C THR A 176 14.56 -7.13 -10.36
N PRO A 177 14.72 -8.36 -10.88
CA PRO A 177 16.00 -9.05 -10.80
C PRO A 177 17.05 -8.26 -11.57
N VAL A 178 17.97 -7.62 -10.85
CA VAL A 178 19.14 -6.98 -11.45
C VAL A 178 20.05 -8.10 -11.90
N ARG A 179 20.01 -8.44 -13.19
CA ARG A 179 20.95 -9.39 -13.77
C ARG A 179 22.36 -8.84 -13.53
N GLN A 180 23.20 -9.64 -12.88
CA GLN A 180 24.64 -9.34 -12.82
C GLN A 180 25.18 -9.43 -14.25
N ILE A 181 25.52 -8.27 -14.80
CA ILE A 181 26.15 -8.12 -16.10
C ILE A 181 27.56 -7.59 -15.90
N GLU A 182 28.44 -7.89 -16.85
CA GLU A 182 29.78 -7.31 -16.85
C GLU A 182 29.72 -5.77 -16.96
N PRO A 183 30.73 -5.05 -16.43
CA PRO A 183 30.82 -3.61 -16.59
C PRO A 183 30.72 -3.19 -18.07
N PRO A 184 30.00 -2.10 -18.39
CA PRO A 184 29.94 -1.60 -19.76
C PRO A 184 31.33 -1.28 -20.32
N ASP A 185 31.57 -1.63 -21.58
CA ASP A 185 32.84 -1.35 -22.26
C ASP A 185 33.07 0.18 -22.35
N PRO A 186 34.17 0.72 -21.76
CA PRO A 186 34.47 2.15 -21.79
C PRO A 186 34.72 2.68 -23.21
N ALA A 187 35.10 1.84 -24.17
CA ALA A 187 35.30 2.24 -25.56
C ALA A 187 33.99 2.65 -26.26
N LEU A 188 32.82 2.23 -25.73
CA LEU A 188 31.52 2.62 -26.28
C LEU A 188 31.26 4.12 -26.17
N ALA A 189 31.84 4.80 -25.18
CA ALA A 189 31.67 6.24 -24.97
C ALA A 189 32.27 7.09 -26.11
N SER A 190 33.31 6.61 -26.78
CA SER A 190 33.95 7.25 -27.93
C SER A 190 33.55 6.65 -29.28
N SER A 191 32.55 5.74 -29.28
CA SER A 191 32.08 5.08 -30.49
C SER A 191 31.51 6.07 -31.51
N GLU A 192 31.58 5.69 -32.79
CA GLU A 192 31.04 6.48 -33.88
C GLU A 192 29.53 6.73 -33.74
N VAL A 193 28.81 5.77 -33.14
CA VAL A 193 27.37 5.86 -32.85
C VAL A 193 27.09 6.99 -31.87
N VAL A 194 27.86 7.09 -30.77
CA VAL A 194 27.71 8.18 -29.79
C VAL A 194 28.03 9.53 -30.44
N ARG A 195 29.07 9.60 -31.27
CA ARG A 195 29.44 10.84 -31.96
C ARG A 195 28.35 11.33 -32.91
N LYS A 196 27.71 10.43 -33.66
CA LYS A 196 26.57 10.74 -34.54
C LYS A 196 25.30 11.08 -33.77
N ALA A 197 24.99 10.36 -32.70
CA ALA A 197 23.80 10.60 -31.89
C ALA A 197 23.88 11.93 -31.10
N ARG A 198 25.08 12.38 -30.76
CA ARG A 198 25.31 13.61 -29.98
C ARG A 198 24.67 14.85 -30.59
N THR A 199 24.56 14.95 -31.91
CA THR A 199 23.93 16.08 -32.60
C THR A 199 22.41 16.10 -32.46
N SER A 200 21.79 14.95 -32.18
CA SER A 200 20.34 14.82 -31.96
C SER A 200 19.92 14.88 -30.50
N VAL A 201 20.87 14.88 -29.55
CA VAL A 201 20.59 14.94 -28.11
C VAL A 201 20.68 16.38 -27.61
N VAL A 202 19.63 16.83 -26.94
CA VAL A 202 19.50 18.21 -26.44
C VAL A 202 19.37 18.23 -24.93
N LYS A 203 19.86 19.31 -24.31
CA LYS A 203 19.60 19.60 -22.90
C LYS A 203 18.27 20.31 -22.76
N VAL A 204 17.36 19.76 -21.97
CA VAL A 204 16.06 20.33 -21.67
C VAL A 204 16.13 21.01 -20.31
N ARG A 205 15.61 22.24 -20.22
CA ARG A 205 15.50 22.98 -18.96
C ARG A 205 14.06 23.44 -18.77
N GLY A 206 13.47 23.08 -17.64
CA GLY A 206 12.14 23.50 -17.23
C GLY A 206 12.20 24.29 -15.94
N ARG A 207 11.37 25.33 -15.80
CA ARG A 207 11.15 25.99 -14.51
C ARG A 207 9.76 25.65 -13.99
N ALA A 208 9.71 24.92 -12.89
CA ALA A 208 8.47 24.57 -12.20
C ALA A 208 8.23 25.60 -11.08
N ALA A 209 7.61 26.73 -11.43
CA ALA A 209 7.37 27.84 -10.50
C ALA A 209 6.50 27.42 -9.30
N SER A 210 5.50 26.56 -9.55
CA SER A 210 4.63 25.98 -8.50
C SER A 210 5.40 25.13 -7.48
N CYS A 211 6.56 24.58 -7.85
CA CYS A 211 7.40 23.78 -6.97
C CYS A 211 8.63 24.56 -6.47
N ALA A 212 8.82 25.82 -6.89
CA ALA A 212 10.04 26.59 -6.69
C ALA A 212 11.32 25.83 -7.10
N ARG A 213 11.26 25.06 -8.20
CA ARG A 213 12.39 24.26 -8.70
C ARG A 213 12.73 24.55 -10.16
N ALA A 214 14.01 24.41 -10.49
CA ALA A 214 14.49 24.27 -11.85
C ALA A 214 14.79 22.78 -12.12
N LEU A 215 14.30 22.28 -13.25
CA LEU A 215 14.49 20.92 -13.72
C LEU A 215 15.46 20.94 -14.90
N GLU A 216 16.43 20.04 -14.89
CA GLU A 216 17.32 19.78 -16.02
C GLU A 216 17.18 18.31 -16.43
N GLY A 217 17.14 18.07 -17.74
CA GLY A 217 17.06 16.72 -18.29
C GLY A 217 17.61 16.66 -19.71
N THR A 218 17.42 15.52 -20.36
CA THR A 218 17.88 15.25 -21.72
C THR A 218 16.71 14.88 -22.63
N GLY A 219 16.79 15.27 -23.90
CA GLY A 219 15.83 14.86 -24.92
C GLY A 219 16.53 14.53 -26.22
N PHE A 220 15.79 13.95 -27.16
CA PHE A 220 16.28 13.70 -28.51
C PHE A 220 15.27 14.15 -29.57
N VAL A 221 15.79 14.53 -30.74
CA VAL A 221 14.99 14.98 -31.88
C VAL A 221 14.49 13.77 -32.67
N ASN A 222 13.18 13.70 -32.92
CA ASN A 222 12.56 12.74 -33.85
C ASN A 222 12.13 13.46 -35.15
N TRP A 223 11.64 12.73 -36.15
CA TRP A 223 11.31 13.17 -37.52
C TRP A 223 10.15 14.20 -37.64
N SER A 224 9.73 14.81 -36.54
CA SER A 224 8.75 15.90 -36.46
C SER A 224 9.27 16.86 -35.37
N PRO A 225 8.94 18.17 -35.34
CA PRO A 225 9.47 19.13 -34.35
C PRO A 225 9.12 18.83 -32.87
N VAL A 226 8.69 17.61 -32.56
CA VAL A 226 8.41 17.06 -31.24
C VAL A 226 9.70 16.51 -30.62
N VAL A 227 10.11 17.09 -29.50
CA VAL A 227 11.22 16.59 -28.68
C VAL A 227 10.69 15.45 -27.81
N GLY A 228 11.29 14.26 -27.93
CA GLY A 228 11.07 13.14 -27.01
C GLY A 228 11.86 13.37 -25.73
N LEU A 229 11.19 13.34 -24.57
CA LEU A 229 11.83 13.51 -23.26
C LEU A 229 12.31 12.17 -22.71
N VAL A 230 13.53 12.13 -22.17
CA VAL A 230 14.06 10.99 -21.42
C VAL A 230 14.47 11.50 -20.04
N ASN A 231 13.92 10.88 -18.99
CA ASN A 231 14.15 11.26 -17.60
C ASN A 231 15.51 10.75 -17.10
#